data_AF-A0AAD9YC28-F1
#
_entry.id   AF-A0AAD9YC28-F1
#
_cell.length_a   1.000
_cell.length_b   1.000
_cell.length_c   1.000
_cell.angle_alpha   90.00
_cell.angle_beta   90.00
_cell.angle_gamma   90.00
#
_symmetry.space_group_name_H-M   'P 1'
#
loop_
_entity.id
_entity.type
_entity.pdbx_description
1 polymer ?
#
loop_
_entity_poly.entity_id
_entity_poly.type
_entity_poly.pdbx_seq_one_letter_code
_entity_poly.pdbx_strand_id
1 'polypeptide(L)'
;MSTWSGGESCMAGEERARKRLARIGHKQSHDAQNLRGIRAKMMQEKRRVEKIQMRKQIKALEERNVMTADDSLPSDPVPHYLLDRNHPSAAKALAPMGLRQKFAHVSHPTLGVTVKAPILSVKKNPQDPMYTRLGVLTRGTVVEVNVSDLGLTTTTGKCVWGRYAQITNNPEEKGTVNATPLV
;
A
#
# COMPACT_ATOMS: atom_id res chain seq x y z
N MET A 1 37.18 7.84 54.00
CA MET A 1 36.19 6.75 53.86
C MET A 1 34.87 7.38 53.48
N SER A 2 34.53 7.39 52.19
CA SER A 2 33.29 7.95 51.66
C SER A 2 32.50 6.80 51.03
N THR A 3 31.44 6.38 51.71
CA THR A 3 30.55 5.29 51.28
C THR A 3 29.68 5.75 50.12
N TRP A 4 29.84 5.07 48.99
CA TRP A 4 29.00 5.17 47.80
C TRP A 4 27.53 4.95 48.17
N SER A 5 26.73 6.02 48.11
CA SER A 5 25.29 6.02 48.38
C SER A 5 24.52 6.09 47.06
N GLY A 6 24.68 5.07 46.20
CA GLY A 6 24.17 5.07 44.82
C GLY A 6 23.32 3.86 44.41
N GLY A 7 22.98 2.94 45.34
CA GLY A 7 22.44 1.62 45.00
C GLY A 7 20.92 1.41 45.06
N GLU A 8 20.16 2.27 45.75
CA GLU A 8 18.78 1.94 46.14
C GLU A 8 17.70 2.38 45.13
N SER A 9 17.97 3.38 44.30
CA SER A 9 17.00 3.88 43.30
C SER A 9 16.79 2.91 42.13
N CYS A 10 17.82 2.16 41.77
CA CYS A 10 17.83 1.18 40.67
C CYS A 10 16.95 -0.04 40.98
N MET A 11 17.07 -0.58 42.20
CA MET A 11 16.33 -1.78 42.67
C MET A 11 14.82 -1.53 42.76
N ALA A 12 14.42 -0.35 43.24
CA ALA A 12 13.00 0.03 43.31
C ALA A 12 12.37 0.27 41.92
N GLY A 13 13.16 0.62 40.90
CA GLY A 13 12.70 0.73 39.52
C GLY A 13 12.37 -0.63 38.90
N GLU A 14 13.26 -1.60 39.08
CA GLU A 14 13.12 -2.97 38.56
C GLU A 14 11.93 -3.71 39.20
N GLU A 15 11.75 -3.57 40.51
CA GLU A 15 10.64 -4.21 41.21
C GLU A 15 9.27 -3.64 40.76
N ARG A 16 9.20 -2.33 40.49
CA ARG A 16 8.00 -1.69 39.91
C ARG A 16 7.76 -2.14 38.46
N ALA A 17 8.80 -2.28 37.64
CA ALA A 17 8.70 -2.78 36.28
C ALA A 17 8.19 -4.23 36.25
N ARG A 18 8.73 -5.10 37.11
CA ARG A 18 8.26 -6.49 37.29
C ARG A 18 6.78 -6.55 37.67
N LYS A 19 6.38 -5.76 38.68
CA LYS A 19 4.97 -5.66 39.11
C LYS A 19 4.07 -5.07 38.01
N ARG A 20 4.59 -4.21 37.14
CA ARG A 20 3.86 -3.65 35.99
C ARG A 20 3.65 -4.74 34.94
N LEU A 21 4.71 -5.46 34.53
CA LEU A 21 4.65 -6.55 33.57
C LEU A 21 3.63 -7.63 33.99
N ALA A 22 3.66 -8.04 35.25
CA ALA A 22 2.71 -9.01 35.79
C ALA A 22 1.23 -8.53 35.70
N ARG A 23 0.99 -7.22 35.86
CA ARG A 23 -0.36 -6.64 35.79
C ARG A 23 -0.86 -6.38 34.36
N ILE A 24 0.01 -6.42 33.35
CA ILE A 24 -0.37 -6.10 31.96
C ILE A 24 -1.43 -7.07 31.46
N GLY A 25 -1.31 -8.38 31.71
CA GLY A 25 -2.30 -9.37 31.26
C GLY A 25 -3.69 -9.14 31.85
N HIS A 26 -3.77 -8.87 33.16
CA HIS A 26 -5.04 -8.56 33.82
C HIS A 26 -5.64 -7.26 33.33
N LYS A 27 -4.81 -6.22 33.17
CA LYS A 27 -5.24 -4.93 32.65
C LYS A 27 -5.76 -5.05 31.22
N GLN A 28 -5.09 -5.80 30.36
CA GLN A 28 -5.54 -6.06 29.00
C GLN A 28 -6.90 -6.80 28.96
N SER A 29 -7.10 -7.79 29.84
CA SER A 29 -8.38 -8.50 29.94
C SER A 29 -9.51 -7.58 30.41
N HIS A 30 -9.26 -6.79 31.46
CA HIS A 30 -10.19 -5.80 31.98
C HIS A 30 -10.57 -4.73 30.93
N ASP A 31 -9.56 -4.19 30.24
CA ASP A 31 -9.76 -3.22 29.16
C ASP A 31 -10.50 -3.87 27.98
N ALA A 32 -10.42 -5.19 27.79
CA ALA A 32 -11.21 -5.92 26.78
C ALA A 32 -12.71 -5.85 27.03
N GLN A 33 -13.09 -6.08 28.28
CA GLN A 33 -14.49 -6.24 28.67
C GLN A 33 -15.17 -4.88 28.87
N ASN A 34 -14.42 -3.90 29.37
CA ASN A 34 -14.97 -2.63 29.84
C ASN A 34 -14.86 -1.48 28.83
N LEU A 35 -13.94 -1.54 27.87
CA LEU A 35 -13.89 -0.52 26.80
C LEU A 35 -15.13 -0.66 25.92
N ARG A 36 -15.73 0.49 25.57
CA ARG A 36 -16.89 0.59 24.67
C ARG A 36 -16.62 1.53 23.51
N GLY A 37 -17.44 1.42 22.46
CA GLY A 37 -17.38 2.30 21.29
C GLY A 37 -16.06 2.19 20.50
N ILE A 38 -15.57 3.33 20.00
CA ILE A 38 -14.37 3.40 19.14
C ILE A 38 -13.12 2.87 19.87
N ARG A 39 -13.03 3.11 21.18
CA ARG A 39 -11.88 2.66 21.99
C ARG A 39 -11.78 1.13 22.02
N ALA A 40 -12.92 0.44 22.14
CA ALA A 40 -12.97 -1.03 22.08
C ALA A 40 -12.52 -1.55 20.71
N LYS A 41 -13.04 -0.95 19.63
CA LYS A 41 -12.68 -1.31 18.24
C LYS A 41 -11.18 -1.15 17.97
N MET A 42 -10.59 -0.01 18.36
CA MET A 42 -9.17 0.23 18.19
C MET A 42 -8.31 -0.76 18.98
N MET A 43 -8.71 -1.07 20.20
CA MET A 43 -7.97 -1.99 21.06
C MET A 43 -8.02 -3.43 20.50
N GLN A 44 -9.17 -3.86 19.97
CA GLN A 44 -9.30 -5.16 19.31
C GLN A 44 -8.47 -5.25 18.01
N GLU A 45 -8.46 -4.18 17.20
CA GLU A 45 -7.64 -4.16 15.98
C GLU A 45 -6.15 -4.23 16.32
N LYS A 46 -5.69 -3.51 17.34
CA LYS A 46 -4.30 -3.60 17.84
C LYS A 46 -3.93 -5.04 18.21
N ARG A 47 -4.77 -5.73 19.00
CA ARG A 47 -4.52 -7.15 19.35
C ARG A 47 -4.51 -8.07 18.13
N ARG A 48 -5.40 -7.83 17.16
CA ARG A 48 -5.47 -8.63 15.94
C ARG A 48 -4.16 -8.49 15.15
N VAL A 49 -3.65 -7.27 14.99
CA VAL A 49 -2.37 -7.00 14.33
C VAL A 49 -1.21 -7.63 15.09
N GLU A 50 -1.12 -7.45 16.41
CA GLU A 50 -0.08 -8.04 17.27
C GLU A 50 -0.08 -9.58 17.17
N LYS A 51 -1.25 -10.21 17.22
CA LYS A 51 -1.40 -11.67 17.08
C LYS A 51 -0.98 -12.17 15.70
N ILE A 52 -1.31 -11.43 14.64
CA ILE A 52 -0.87 -11.76 13.27
C ILE A 52 0.66 -11.64 13.17
N GLN A 53 1.24 -10.57 13.72
CA GLN A 53 2.69 -10.36 13.70
C GLN A 53 3.43 -11.47 14.45
N MET A 54 3.02 -11.79 15.68
CA MET A 54 3.61 -12.87 16.47
C MET A 54 3.48 -14.22 15.78
N ARG A 55 2.31 -14.52 15.18
CA ARG A 55 2.12 -15.76 14.40
C ARG A 55 3.05 -15.85 13.19
N LYS A 56 3.22 -14.74 12.46
CA LYS A 56 4.17 -14.69 11.33
C LYS A 56 5.62 -14.91 11.81
N GLN A 57 6.00 -14.33 12.94
CA GLN A 57 7.34 -14.50 13.52
C GLN A 57 7.61 -15.94 13.99
N ILE A 58 6.63 -16.55 14.66
CA ILE A 58 6.72 -17.95 15.09
C ILE A 58 6.83 -18.87 13.87
N LYS A 59 5.94 -18.70 12.88
CA LYS A 59 5.96 -19.47 11.64
C LYS A 59 7.30 -19.34 10.91
N ALA A 60 7.85 -18.14 10.79
CA ALA A 60 9.16 -17.92 10.17
C ALA A 60 10.34 -18.47 10.99
N LEU A 61 10.19 -18.64 12.31
CA LEU A 61 11.20 -19.30 13.15
C LEU A 61 11.09 -20.82 13.04
N GLU A 62 9.88 -21.38 13.02
CA GLU A 62 9.62 -22.80 12.77
C GLU A 62 10.12 -23.23 11.39
N GLU A 63 9.80 -22.46 10.33
CA GLU A 63 10.28 -22.70 8.95
C GLU A 63 11.80 -22.62 8.83
N ARG A 64 12.47 -21.69 9.54
CA ARG A 64 13.94 -21.64 9.56
C ARG A 64 14.58 -22.79 10.33
N ASN A 65 13.90 -23.29 11.36
CA ASN A 65 14.41 -24.40 12.17
C ASN A 65 14.26 -25.75 11.45
N VAL A 66 13.29 -25.87 10.53
CA VAL A 66 13.20 -26.99 9.60
C VAL A 66 14.13 -26.68 8.43
N MET A 67 15.33 -27.25 8.43
CA MET A 67 16.23 -27.15 7.28
C MET A 67 15.62 -27.90 6.09
N THR A 68 14.85 -27.21 5.25
CA THR A 68 14.53 -27.70 3.92
C THR A 68 15.75 -27.49 3.03
N ALA A 69 16.14 -28.54 2.30
CA ALA A 69 17.05 -28.39 1.18
C ALA A 69 16.26 -27.70 0.06
N ASP A 70 16.40 -26.38 -0.05
CA ASP A 70 15.69 -25.63 -1.08
C ASP A 70 16.43 -25.78 -2.43
N ASP A 71 16.18 -26.90 -3.11
CA ASP A 71 16.33 -27.01 -4.56
C ASP A 71 15.04 -26.50 -5.23
N SER A 72 14.99 -25.20 -5.54
CA SER A 72 14.26 -24.76 -6.72
C SER A 72 14.65 -23.32 -7.05
N LEU A 73 15.30 -23.16 -8.20
CA LEU A 73 15.32 -21.90 -8.92
C LEU A 73 13.86 -21.39 -9.06
N PRO A 74 13.61 -20.08 -8.92
CA PRO A 74 12.28 -19.53 -9.18
C PRO A 74 11.81 -19.96 -10.58
N SER A 75 10.54 -20.37 -10.68
CA SER A 75 9.93 -20.88 -11.92
C SER A 75 10.10 -19.95 -13.13
N ASP A 76 10.31 -18.67 -12.88
CA ASP A 76 10.69 -17.67 -13.87
C ASP A 76 12.14 -17.23 -13.61
N PRO A 77 13.14 -17.82 -14.29
CA PRO A 77 14.55 -17.46 -14.10
C PRO A 77 14.79 -16.08 -14.69
N VAL A 78 14.71 -15.06 -13.84
CA VAL A 78 15.12 -13.69 -14.17
C VAL A 78 16.63 -13.57 -13.98
N PRO A 79 17.38 -12.98 -14.92
CA PRO A 79 18.83 -12.82 -14.78
C PRO A 79 19.20 -12.01 -13.54
N HIS A 80 20.36 -12.33 -12.93
CA HIS A 80 20.79 -11.81 -11.63
C HIS A 80 20.76 -10.27 -11.52
N TYR A 81 21.04 -9.57 -12.63
CA TYR A 81 21.05 -8.11 -12.69
C TYR A 81 19.66 -7.44 -12.61
N LEU A 82 18.57 -8.20 -12.66
CA LEU A 82 17.19 -7.70 -12.55
C LEU A 82 16.54 -7.98 -11.18
N LEU A 83 17.12 -8.86 -10.35
CA LEU A 83 16.50 -9.37 -9.13
C LEU A 83 16.34 -8.31 -8.01
N ASP A 84 17.23 -7.32 -7.95
CA ASP A 84 17.28 -6.32 -6.86
C ASP A 84 16.63 -4.96 -7.19
N ARG A 85 16.09 -4.79 -8.39
CA ARG A 85 15.45 -3.53 -8.80
C ARG A 85 13.98 -3.48 -8.38
N ASN A 86 13.73 -3.54 -7.08
CA ASN A 86 12.39 -3.27 -6.53
C ASN A 86 12.06 -1.78 -6.69
N HIS A 87 11.04 -1.48 -7.50
CA HIS A 87 10.59 -0.12 -7.79
C HIS A 87 10.29 0.66 -6.49
N PRO A 88 10.82 1.88 -6.30
CA PRO A 88 10.52 2.69 -5.13
C PRO A 88 9.04 3.10 -5.16
N SER A 89 8.28 2.67 -4.16
CA SER A 89 6.91 3.14 -3.94
C SER A 89 6.93 4.61 -3.53
N ALA A 90 6.76 5.50 -4.50
CA ALA A 90 6.65 6.94 -4.26
C ALA A 90 5.24 7.29 -3.75
N ALA A 91 5.08 7.38 -2.43
CA ALA A 91 3.89 7.98 -1.83
C ALA A 91 3.87 9.49 -2.14
N LYS A 92 2.88 9.97 -2.90
CA LYS A 92 2.69 11.41 -3.22
C LYS A 92 1.59 12.01 -2.34
N ALA A 93 1.93 13.16 -1.75
CA ALA A 93 1.04 14.01 -0.97
C ALA A 93 -0.22 14.41 -1.76
N LEU A 94 -1.37 14.32 -1.10
CA LEU A 94 -2.67 14.68 -1.64
C LEU A 94 -2.86 16.19 -1.50
N ALA A 95 -2.88 16.91 -2.62
CA ALA A 95 -3.45 18.25 -2.70
C ALA A 95 -4.84 18.16 -3.36
N PRO A 96 -5.90 18.74 -2.76
CA PRO A 96 -7.18 18.86 -3.44
C PRO A 96 -7.11 20.08 -4.36
N MET A 97 -7.24 19.87 -5.68
CA MET A 97 -7.48 20.97 -6.62
C MET A 97 -8.64 20.61 -7.54
N GLY A 98 -9.67 21.45 -7.47
CA GLY A 98 -11.04 21.22 -7.93
C GLY A 98 -11.18 20.78 -9.38
N LEU A 99 -11.94 19.70 -9.55
CA LEU A 99 -12.72 19.22 -10.71
C LEU A 99 -12.12 19.26 -12.14
N ARG A 100 -10.87 19.70 -12.35
CA ARG A 100 -10.15 19.63 -13.63
C ARG A 100 -8.85 18.87 -13.45
N GLN A 101 -8.93 17.56 -13.61
CA GLN A 101 -7.76 16.68 -13.53
C GLN A 101 -7.04 16.66 -14.88
N LYS A 102 -5.75 17.01 -14.87
CA LYS A 102 -4.86 16.93 -16.04
C LYS A 102 -4.12 15.59 -16.13
N PHE A 103 -4.09 14.84 -15.03
CA PHE A 103 -3.30 13.62 -14.89
C PHE A 103 -4.18 12.49 -14.37
N ALA A 104 -3.90 11.27 -14.83
CA ALA A 104 -4.49 10.04 -14.34
C ALA A 104 -3.39 9.11 -13.81
N HIS A 105 -3.71 8.36 -12.76
CA HIS A 105 -2.91 7.25 -12.27
C HIS A 105 -3.29 6.00 -13.06
N VAL A 106 -2.46 5.63 -14.03
CA VAL A 106 -2.69 4.51 -14.94
C VAL A 106 -1.96 3.28 -14.40
N SER A 107 -2.73 2.24 -14.04
CA SER A 107 -2.21 0.98 -13.51
C SER A 107 -2.18 -0.08 -14.61
N HIS A 108 -1.00 -0.46 -15.09
CA HIS A 108 -0.90 -1.49 -16.14
C HIS A 108 -0.91 -2.90 -15.52
N PRO A 109 -1.87 -3.78 -15.89
CA PRO A 109 -2.07 -5.05 -15.19
C PRO A 109 -0.93 -6.06 -15.38
N THR A 110 -0.24 -6.07 -16.52
CA THR A 110 0.85 -7.02 -16.79
C THR A 110 2.18 -6.61 -16.16
N LEU A 111 2.47 -5.31 -16.09
CA LEU A 111 3.71 -4.79 -15.50
C LEU A 111 3.60 -4.55 -13.98
N GLY A 112 2.38 -4.45 -13.43
CA GLY A 112 2.18 -4.17 -12.00
C GLY A 112 2.63 -2.76 -11.56
N VAL A 113 2.92 -1.87 -12.51
CA VAL A 113 3.38 -0.49 -12.27
C VAL A 113 2.25 0.51 -12.46
N THR A 114 2.17 1.48 -11.55
CA THR A 114 1.28 2.64 -11.66
C THR A 114 2.04 3.89 -12.07
N VAL A 115 1.65 4.52 -13.18
CA VAL A 115 2.28 5.74 -13.70
C VAL A 115 1.32 6.92 -13.64
N LYS A 116 1.83 8.10 -13.30
CA LYS A 116 1.08 9.36 -13.38
C LYS A 116 1.18 9.89 -14.82
N ALA A 117 0.21 9.54 -15.65
CA ALA A 117 0.16 9.92 -17.06
C ALA A 117 -0.70 11.19 -17.28
N PRO A 118 -0.31 12.12 -18.16
CA PRO A 118 -1.20 13.20 -18.58
C PRO A 118 -2.34 12.67 -19.45
N ILE A 119 -3.53 13.23 -19.25
CA ILE A 119 -4.73 12.93 -20.05
C ILE A 119 -4.65 13.77 -21.33
N LEU A 120 -4.77 13.12 -22.48
CA LEU A 120 -4.74 13.75 -23.80
C LEU A 120 -6.16 14.15 -24.24
N SER A 121 -7.09 13.19 -24.23
CA SER A 121 -8.47 13.43 -24.64
C SER A 121 -9.45 12.46 -23.98
N VAL A 122 -10.71 12.88 -23.86
CA VAL A 122 -11.81 12.00 -23.43
C VAL A 122 -12.46 11.43 -24.68
N LYS A 123 -12.58 10.10 -24.78
CA LYS A 123 -13.08 9.42 -25.99
C LYS A 123 -14.51 8.95 -25.87
N LYS A 124 -14.89 8.36 -24.74
CA LYS A 124 -16.23 7.79 -24.57
C LYS A 124 -16.65 7.83 -23.11
N ASN A 125 -17.75 8.49 -22.82
CA ASN A 125 -18.42 8.39 -21.54
C ASN A 125 -19.61 7.40 -21.66
N PRO A 126 -19.73 6.39 -20.77
CA PRO A 126 -20.82 5.42 -20.82
C PRO A 126 -22.22 5.98 -20.48
N GLN A 127 -22.32 7.09 -19.75
CA GLN A 127 -23.62 7.66 -19.37
C GLN A 127 -24.26 8.46 -20.50
N ASP A 128 -23.53 9.39 -21.10
CA ASP A 128 -24.04 10.25 -22.17
C ASP A 128 -22.93 10.70 -23.15
N PRO A 129 -23.16 10.65 -24.47
CA PRO A 129 -22.26 11.24 -25.46
C PRO A 129 -21.96 12.74 -25.25
N MET A 130 -22.91 13.52 -24.72
CA MET A 130 -22.75 14.93 -24.36
C MET A 130 -21.64 15.12 -23.32
N TYR A 131 -21.51 14.21 -22.35
CA TYR A 131 -20.44 14.24 -21.36
C TYR A 131 -19.06 13.96 -21.94
N THR A 132 -19.00 13.24 -23.06
CA THR A 132 -17.75 13.08 -23.82
C THR A 132 -17.32 14.42 -24.42
N ARG A 133 -18.27 15.21 -24.96
CA ARG A 133 -17.99 16.53 -25.54
C ARG A 133 -17.58 17.55 -24.48
N LEU A 134 -18.20 17.50 -23.30
CA LEU A 134 -17.87 18.36 -22.16
C LEU A 134 -16.59 17.94 -21.44
N GLY A 135 -16.05 16.75 -21.71
CA GLY A 135 -14.86 16.23 -21.06
C GLY A 135 -15.06 15.82 -19.60
N VAL A 136 -16.27 15.38 -19.24
CA VAL A 136 -16.58 14.93 -17.87
C VAL A 136 -15.95 13.56 -17.63
N LEU A 137 -15.20 13.47 -16.54
CA LEU A 137 -14.52 12.24 -16.12
C LEU A 137 -15.39 11.51 -15.10
N THR A 138 -16.10 10.47 -15.53
CA THR A 138 -16.87 9.59 -14.64
C THR A 138 -16.29 8.17 -14.65
N ARG A 139 -16.69 7.33 -13.68
CA ARG A 139 -16.32 5.92 -13.68
C ARG A 139 -16.75 5.25 -14.98
N GLY A 140 -15.83 4.49 -15.58
CA GLY A 140 -16.04 3.81 -16.84
C GLY A 140 -15.81 4.68 -18.08
N THR A 141 -15.52 5.98 -17.93
CA THR A 141 -15.11 6.84 -19.05
C THR A 141 -13.80 6.35 -19.64
N VAL A 142 -13.74 6.27 -20.97
CA VAL A 142 -12.55 5.93 -21.74
C VAL A 142 -11.81 7.21 -22.09
N VAL A 143 -10.56 7.28 -21.67
CA VAL A 143 -9.65 8.40 -21.90
C VAL A 143 -8.43 7.93 -22.68
N GLU A 144 -7.88 8.83 -23.48
CA GLU A 144 -6.58 8.67 -24.11
C GLU A 144 -5.53 9.27 -23.18
N VAL A 145 -4.56 8.47 -22.77
CA VAL A 145 -3.50 8.84 -21.83
C VAL A 145 -2.13 8.69 -22.47
N ASN A 146 -1.21 9.59 -22.10
CA ASN A 146 0.15 9.48 -22.59
C ASN A 146 0.89 8.36 -21.84
N VAL A 147 1.42 7.39 -22.58
CA VAL A 147 2.14 6.22 -22.04
C VAL A 147 3.62 6.20 -22.42
N SER A 148 4.19 7.32 -22.86
CA SER A 148 5.62 7.43 -23.22
C SER A 148 6.54 6.92 -22.12
N ASP A 149 6.19 7.17 -20.86
CA ASP A 149 6.99 6.80 -19.69
C ASP A 149 6.99 5.28 -19.42
N LEU A 150 6.06 4.53 -20.02
CA LEU A 150 6.02 3.05 -19.95
C LEU A 150 6.96 2.38 -20.96
N GLY A 151 7.46 3.13 -21.96
CA GLY A 151 8.39 2.59 -22.96
C GLY A 151 7.82 1.48 -23.84
N LEU A 152 6.50 1.44 -24.04
CA LEU A 152 5.85 0.44 -24.88
C LEU A 152 6.21 0.66 -26.35
N THR A 153 6.68 -0.38 -27.03
CA THR A 153 6.99 -0.35 -28.46
C THR A 153 6.14 -1.34 -29.24
N THR A 154 5.81 -1.01 -30.49
CA THR A 154 5.20 -1.96 -31.41
C THR A 154 6.26 -2.92 -31.95
N THR A 155 5.85 -4.05 -32.55
CA THR A 155 6.75 -5.00 -33.24
C THR A 155 7.61 -4.33 -34.33
N THR A 156 7.17 -3.19 -34.83
CA THR A 156 7.86 -2.34 -35.81
C THR A 156 8.85 -1.33 -35.20
N GLY A 157 9.07 -1.38 -33.88
CA GLY A 157 10.02 -0.51 -33.17
C GLY A 157 9.53 0.94 -32.97
N LYS A 158 8.27 1.26 -33.28
CA LYS A 158 7.70 2.59 -33.02
C LYS A 158 7.28 2.70 -31.56
N CYS A 159 7.62 3.82 -30.92
CA CYS A 159 7.22 4.11 -29.55
C CYS A 159 5.72 4.45 -29.48
N VAL A 160 4.98 3.78 -28.58
CA VAL A 160 3.58 4.06 -28.29
C VAL A 160 3.53 5.19 -27.27
N TRP A 161 3.04 6.35 -27.69
CA TRP A 161 2.89 7.52 -26.82
C TRP A 161 1.44 7.70 -26.33
N GLY A 162 0.45 7.09 -26.96
CA GLY A 162 -0.96 7.18 -26.58
C GLY A 162 -1.62 5.82 -26.44
N ARG A 163 -2.33 5.59 -25.33
CA ARG A 163 -3.14 4.37 -25.13
C ARG A 163 -4.49 4.74 -24.54
N TYR A 164 -5.52 3.97 -24.88
CA TYR A 164 -6.82 4.09 -24.23
C TYR A 164 -6.77 3.47 -22.84
N ALA A 165 -7.38 4.16 -21.88
CA ALA A 165 -7.53 3.69 -20.52
C ALA A 165 -8.96 3.96 -20.04
N GLN A 166 -9.46 3.06 -19.19
CA GLN A 166 -10.77 3.18 -18.59
C GLN A 166 -10.62 3.64 -17.14
N ILE A 167 -11.37 4.67 -16.75
CA ILE A 167 -11.40 5.16 -15.37
C ILE A 167 -12.10 4.13 -14.48
N THR A 168 -11.45 3.72 -13.39
CA THR A 168 -11.95 2.67 -12.50
C THR A 168 -12.69 3.18 -11.27
N ASN A 169 -12.39 4.41 -10.85
CA ASN A 169 -12.98 5.03 -9.66
C ASN A 169 -13.95 6.17 -10.00
N ASN A 170 -14.70 6.61 -8.99
CA ASN A 170 -15.43 7.88 -9.03
C ASN A 170 -14.45 9.01 -8.61
N PRO A 171 -14.07 9.93 -9.51
CA PRO A 171 -13.14 11.01 -9.16
C PRO A 171 -13.75 12.05 -8.22
N GLU A 172 -15.07 12.18 -8.19
CA GLU A 172 -15.80 13.10 -7.30
C GLU A 172 -15.62 12.74 -5.81
N GLU A 173 -15.58 11.45 -5.49
CA GLU A 173 -15.44 10.97 -4.11
C GLU A 173 -13.98 10.98 -3.62
N LYS A 174 -13.03 10.69 -4.51
CA LYS A 174 -11.63 10.44 -4.14
C LYS A 174 -10.66 11.58 -4.49
N GLY A 175 -11.08 12.53 -5.32
CA GLY A 175 -10.25 13.65 -5.79
C GLY A 175 -9.15 13.26 -6.79
N THR A 176 -8.93 11.97 -7.04
CA THR A 176 -7.95 11.43 -7.98
C THR A 176 -8.62 10.68 -9.13
N VAL A 177 -7.95 10.60 -10.28
CA VAL A 177 -8.37 9.76 -11.41
C VAL A 177 -7.47 8.54 -11.45
N ASN A 178 -8.04 7.35 -11.22
CA ASN A 178 -7.37 6.07 -11.39
C ASN A 178 -7.93 5.41 -12.65
N ALA A 179 -7.05 4.89 -13.50
CA ALA A 179 -7.44 4.26 -14.74
C ALA A 179 -6.63 2.99 -15.01
N THR A 180 -7.21 2.08 -15.78
CA THR A 180 -6.54 0.86 -16.25
C THR A 180 -6.47 0.94 -17.78
N PRO A 181 -5.29 0.78 -18.40
CA PRO A 181 -5.16 0.79 -19.84
C PRO A 181 -5.92 -0.41 -20.44
N LEU A 182 -6.61 -0.16 -21.55
CA LEU A 182 -7.23 -1.20 -22.36
C LEU A 182 -6.10 -1.90 -23.14
N VAL A 183 -5.88 -3.18 -22.81
CA VAL A 183 -4.96 -4.07 -23.53
C VAL A 183 -5.63 -4.55 -24.80
#